data_AF-A8RD15-F1
#
_entry.id   AF-A8RD15-F1
#
_cell.length_a   1.000
_cell.length_b   1.000
_cell.length_c   1.000
_cell.angle_alpha   90.00
_cell.angle_beta   90.00
_cell.angle_gamma   90.00
#
_symmetry.space_group_name_H-M   'P 1'
#
loop_
_entity.id
_entity.type
_entity.pdbx_description
1 polymer ?
#
loop_
_entity_poly.entity_id
_entity_poly.type
_entity_poly.pdbx_seq_one_letter_code
_entity_poly.pdbx_strand_id
1 'polypeptide(L)'
;MLLFEFDYEGKKLEFRMSHKAKVELEKISKEKQKIFEDQEVLGATLDVMDFANVNQGDAEEKSKEDCEEKKKLIVKHASVLSKVMNSMDDIDPVDMMYVLLHCNPKFKDITKEEWDNIEFTMEEEIGYEELMDIFYEIRDKVFTLLEKMAAPRQKAIPETKLLN
;
A
#
# COMPACT_ATOMS: atom_id res chain seq x y z
N MET A 1 -2.46 17.46 8.37
CA MET A 1 -3.51 17.03 9.32
C MET A 1 -2.88 16.11 10.34
N LEU A 2 -3.20 16.25 11.62
CA LEU A 2 -2.77 15.30 12.66
C LEU A 2 -3.63 14.04 12.59
N LEU A 3 -3.00 12.87 12.66
CA LEU A 3 -3.67 11.56 12.58
C LEU A 3 -3.56 10.78 13.88
N PHE A 4 -2.38 10.83 14.51
CA PHE A 4 -2.08 10.10 15.72
C PHE A 4 -0.95 10.79 16.50
N GLU A 5 -0.91 10.56 17.81
CA GLU A 5 0.13 11.05 18.71
C GLU A 5 0.56 9.94 19.64
N PHE A 6 1.85 9.91 19.96
CA PHE A 6 2.42 8.93 20.88
C PHE A 6 3.51 9.60 21.72
N ASP A 7 3.57 9.31 23.01
CA ASP A 7 4.59 9.85 23.89
C ASP A 7 5.77 8.88 23.97
N TYR A 8 6.92 9.28 23.43
CA TYR A 8 8.14 8.47 23.41
C TYR A 8 9.27 9.22 24.11
N GLU A 9 9.80 8.66 25.20
CA GLU A 9 10.88 9.26 26.00
C GLU A 9 10.61 10.74 26.42
N GLY A 10 9.36 11.05 26.75
CA GLY A 10 8.93 12.41 27.10
C GLY A 10 8.82 13.37 25.91
N LYS A 11 8.97 12.88 24.68
CA LYS A 11 8.67 13.61 23.45
C LYS A 11 7.35 13.13 22.87
N LYS A 12 6.44 14.08 22.65
CA LYS A 12 5.18 13.80 21.96
C LYS A 12 5.40 13.73 20.46
N LEU A 13 5.42 12.52 19.91
CA LEU A 13 5.48 12.25 18.48
C LEU A 13 4.14 12.58 17.84
N GLU A 14 4.17 13.18 16.66
CA GLU A 14 2.97 13.60 15.93
C GLU A 14 3.00 13.06 14.50
N PHE A 15 2.14 12.09 14.23
CA PHE A 15 1.98 11.46 12.92
C PHE A 15 1.03 12.32 12.09
N ARG A 16 1.57 12.94 11.03
CA ARG A 16 0.84 13.98 10.30
C ARG A 16 0.81 13.71 8.80
N MET A 17 -0.39 13.81 8.24
CA MET A 17 -0.56 13.90 6.80
C MET A 17 -0.15 15.31 6.33
N SER A 18 1.07 15.43 5.80
CA SER A 18 1.60 16.64 5.19
C SER A 18 1.65 16.52 3.66
N HIS A 19 1.89 17.64 2.95
CA HIS A 19 2.09 17.57 1.49
C HIS A 19 3.32 16.73 1.13
N LYS A 20 4.38 16.78 1.94
CA LYS A 20 5.57 15.94 1.77
C LYS A 20 5.24 14.47 1.95
N ALA A 21 4.48 14.11 3.00
CA ALA A 21 4.02 12.75 3.21
C ALA A 21 3.19 12.24 2.02
N LYS A 22 2.31 13.08 1.46
CA LYS A 22 1.56 12.76 0.24
C LYS A 22 2.49 12.38 -0.91
N VAL A 23 3.49 13.21 -1.20
CA VAL A 23 4.41 12.99 -2.32
C VAL A 23 5.23 11.72 -2.13
N GLU A 24 5.71 11.44 -0.92
CA GLU A 24 6.46 10.21 -0.62
C GLU A 24 5.58 8.96 -0.72
N LEU A 25 4.35 8.98 -0.20
CA LEU A 25 3.42 7.86 -0.33
C LEU A 25 3.04 7.60 -1.81
N GLU A 26 2.79 8.65 -2.60
CA GLU A 26 2.58 8.51 -4.05
C GLU A 26 3.80 7.94 -4.77
N LYS A 27 5.01 8.27 -4.32
CA LYS A 27 6.25 7.72 -4.87
C LYS A 27 6.38 6.23 -4.57
N ILE A 28 6.15 5.81 -3.33
CA ILE A 28 6.16 4.39 -2.92
C ILE A 28 5.11 3.62 -3.73
N SER A 29 3.89 4.16 -3.85
CA SER A 29 2.81 3.56 -4.66
C SER A 29 3.21 3.41 -6.13
N LYS A 30 3.82 4.43 -6.74
CA LYS A 30 4.31 4.36 -8.13
C LYS A 30 5.46 3.36 -8.30
N GLU A 31 6.36 3.27 -7.33
CA GLU A 31 7.45 2.29 -7.35
C GLU A 31 6.91 0.85 -7.29
N LYS A 32 5.88 0.60 -6.48
CA LYS A 32 5.15 -0.67 -6.50
C LYS A 32 4.44 -0.92 -7.84
N GLN A 33 3.80 0.10 -8.42
CA GLN A 33 3.13 -0.02 -9.73
C GLN A 33 4.09 -0.35 -10.88
N LYS A 34 5.32 0.17 -10.86
CA LYS A 34 6.35 -0.14 -11.87
C LYS A 34 6.70 -1.62 -11.94
N ILE A 35 6.48 -2.39 -10.87
CA ILE A 35 6.66 -3.86 -10.88
C ILE A 35 5.72 -4.50 -11.91
N PHE A 36 4.51 -3.96 -12.08
CA PHE A 36 3.55 -4.43 -13.08
C PHE A 36 3.84 -3.95 -14.50
N GLU A 37 4.75 -2.98 -14.66
CA GLU A 37 5.24 -2.52 -15.97
C GLU A 37 6.46 -3.33 -16.45
N ASP A 38 7.02 -4.19 -15.59
CA ASP A 38 8.12 -5.09 -15.94
C ASP A 38 7.66 -6.13 -16.99
N GLN A 39 8.39 -6.21 -18.11
CA GLN A 39 8.09 -7.15 -19.18
C GLN A 39 8.12 -8.61 -18.74
N GLU A 40 8.95 -8.96 -17.75
CA GLU A 40 9.01 -10.30 -17.18
C GLU A 40 7.76 -10.62 -16.36
N VAL A 41 7.22 -9.62 -15.64
CA VAL A 41 5.99 -9.72 -14.84
C VAL A 41 4.76 -9.79 -15.75
N LEU A 42 4.70 -8.95 -16.78
CA LEU A 42 3.66 -8.98 -17.80
C LEU A 42 3.66 -10.31 -18.54
N GLY A 43 4.82 -10.80 -18.97
CA GLY A 43 4.97 -12.09 -19.63
C GLY A 43 4.52 -13.25 -18.74
N ALA A 44 4.95 -13.29 -17.48
CA ALA A 44 4.52 -14.31 -16.53
C ALA A 44 3.01 -14.28 -16.26
N THR A 45 2.41 -13.08 -16.19
CA THR A 45 0.98 -12.90 -15.95
C THR A 45 0.15 -13.32 -17.16
N LEU A 46 0.58 -12.96 -18.38
CA LEU A 46 -0.04 -13.37 -19.63
C LEU A 46 0.07 -14.90 -19.83
N ASP A 47 1.24 -15.49 -19.58
CA ASP A 47 1.45 -16.95 -19.66
C ASP A 47 0.49 -17.71 -18.72
N VAL A 48 0.24 -17.17 -17.51
CA VAL A 48 -0.73 -17.74 -16.56
C VAL A 48 -2.18 -17.51 -16.99
N MET A 49 -2.51 -16.33 -17.54
CA MET A 49 -3.87 -15.98 -18.00
C MET A 49 -4.28 -16.73 -19.28
N ASP A 50 -3.39 -16.82 -20.28
CA ASP A 50 -3.63 -17.58 -21.51
C ASP A 50 -3.89 -19.05 -21.18
N PHE A 51 -3.12 -19.61 -20.23
CA PHE A 51 -3.33 -20.98 -19.77
C PHE A 51 -4.64 -21.16 -18.97
N ALA A 52 -5.09 -20.14 -18.23
CA ALA A 52 -6.38 -20.13 -17.54
C ALA A 52 -7.57 -20.04 -18.51
N ASN A 53 -7.44 -19.27 -19.59
CA ASN A 53 -8.48 -19.08 -20.61
C ASN A 53 -8.63 -20.28 -21.55
N VAL A 54 -7.56 -21.02 -21.84
CA VAL A 54 -7.60 -22.28 -22.61
C VAL A 54 -8.47 -23.36 -21.92
N ASN A 55 -8.73 -23.23 -20.61
CA ASN A 55 -9.53 -24.17 -19.82
C ASN A 55 -11.02 -23.79 -19.64
N GLN A 56 -11.53 -22.73 -20.29
CA GLN A 56 -12.98 -22.41 -20.30
C GLN A 56 -13.73 -23.05 -21.49
N GLY A 57 -13.02 -23.60 -22.47
CA GLY A 57 -13.59 -24.49 -23.49
C GLY A 57 -13.51 -25.94 -23.01
N ASP A 58 -14.67 -26.58 -22.92
CA ASP A 58 -14.90 -28.01 -22.67
C ASP A 58 -14.34 -28.57 -21.35
N ALA A 59 -15.20 -28.47 -20.33
CA ALA A 59 -15.05 -29.15 -19.06
C ALA A 59 -15.37 -30.65 -19.17
N GLU A 60 -14.52 -31.45 -19.80
CA GLU A 60 -14.57 -32.91 -19.68
C GLU A 60 -13.19 -33.53 -19.93
N GLU A 61 -12.69 -34.29 -18.95
CA GLU A 61 -11.38 -34.97 -18.86
C GLU A 61 -10.10 -34.12 -18.71
N LYS A 62 -9.83 -33.64 -17.48
CA LYS A 62 -8.48 -33.17 -17.11
C LYS A 62 -7.56 -34.36 -16.82
N SER A 63 -6.60 -34.61 -17.70
CA SER A 63 -5.53 -35.59 -17.50
C SER A 63 -4.57 -35.15 -16.38
N LYS A 64 -3.86 -36.10 -15.75
CA LYS A 64 -2.80 -35.79 -14.77
C LYS A 64 -1.65 -34.96 -15.37
N GLU A 65 -1.51 -34.97 -16.69
CA GLU A 65 -0.46 -34.29 -17.45
C GLU A 65 -0.66 -32.77 -17.44
N ASP A 66 -1.92 -32.31 -17.64
CA ASP A 66 -2.29 -30.90 -17.52
C ASP A 66 -2.03 -30.32 -16.12
N CYS A 67 -2.15 -31.15 -15.08
CA CYS A 67 -1.91 -30.73 -13.71
C CYS A 67 -0.41 -30.57 -13.42
N GLU A 68 0.45 -31.41 -13.99
CA GLU A 68 1.90 -31.31 -13.86
C GLU A 68 2.49 -30.17 -14.69
N GLU A 69 1.94 -29.89 -15.87
CA GLU A 69 2.33 -28.70 -16.64
C GLU A 69 1.93 -27.40 -15.93
N LYS A 70 0.74 -27.34 -15.29
CA LYS A 70 0.34 -26.22 -14.42
C LYS A 70 1.33 -25.96 -13.30
N LYS A 71 1.74 -27.02 -12.59
CA LYS A 71 2.71 -26.88 -11.51
C LYS A 71 4.06 -26.40 -12.03
N LYS A 72 4.54 -26.91 -13.17
CA LYS A 72 5.80 -26.47 -13.78
C LYS A 72 5.75 -24.99 -14.19
N LEU A 73 4.65 -24.52 -14.77
CA LEU A 73 4.48 -23.12 -15.15
C LEU A 73 4.42 -22.20 -13.93
N ILE A 74 3.64 -22.57 -12.91
CA ILE A 74 3.56 -21.82 -11.64
C ILE A 74 4.92 -21.79 -10.94
N VAL A 75 5.65 -22.91 -10.88
CA VAL A 75 6.99 -22.99 -10.28
C VAL A 75 8.00 -22.17 -11.07
N LYS A 76 7.96 -22.21 -12.40
CA LYS A 76 8.83 -21.42 -13.29
C LYS A 76 8.67 -19.92 -13.04
N HIS A 77 7.45 -19.46 -12.78
CA HIS A 77 7.14 -18.05 -12.53
C HIS A 77 6.93 -17.70 -11.05
N ALA A 78 7.21 -18.63 -10.12
CA ALA A 78 6.90 -18.45 -8.69
C ALA A 78 7.60 -17.22 -8.08
N SER A 79 8.84 -16.94 -8.49
CA SER A 79 9.56 -15.76 -7.98
C SER A 79 8.95 -14.45 -8.49
N VAL A 80 8.44 -14.44 -9.72
CA VAL A 80 7.78 -13.29 -10.35
C VAL A 80 6.38 -13.10 -9.75
N LEU A 81 5.61 -14.18 -9.60
CA LEU A 81 4.31 -14.18 -8.92
C LEU A 81 4.42 -13.76 -7.45
N SER A 82 5.48 -14.18 -6.75
CA SER A 82 5.75 -13.73 -5.39
C SER A 82 6.04 -12.22 -5.32
N LYS A 83 6.79 -11.66 -6.27
CA LYS A 83 6.99 -10.20 -6.37
C LYS A 83 5.66 -9.48 -6.62
N VAL A 84 4.82 -10.02 -7.50
CA VAL A 84 3.49 -9.48 -7.80
C VAL A 84 2.60 -9.51 -6.56
N MET A 85 2.48 -10.63 -5.87
CA MET A 85 1.67 -10.77 -4.66
C MET A 85 2.15 -9.82 -3.55
N ASN A 86 3.46 -9.70 -3.34
CA ASN A 86 4.03 -8.77 -2.36
C ASN A 86 3.87 -7.28 -2.76
N SER A 87 3.59 -7.01 -4.03
CA SER A 87 3.33 -5.67 -4.57
C SER A 87 1.85 -5.34 -4.75
N MET A 88 0.97 -6.35 -4.67
CA MET A 88 -0.49 -6.20 -4.75
C MET A 88 -1.05 -5.51 -3.51
N ASP A 89 -0.37 -5.66 -2.37
CA ASP A 89 -0.74 -4.94 -1.17
C ASP A 89 -0.32 -3.47 -1.26
N ASP A 90 -1.24 -2.62 -0.81
CA ASP A 90 -1.05 -1.21 -0.52
C ASP A 90 0.22 -0.93 0.30
N ILE A 91 0.56 0.35 0.49
CA ILE A 91 1.68 0.73 1.37
C ILE A 91 1.47 0.07 2.74
N ASP A 92 2.48 -0.64 3.23
CA ASP A 92 2.43 -1.34 4.52
C ASP A 92 2.09 -0.33 5.64
N PRO A 93 1.19 -0.65 6.58
CA PRO A 93 0.78 0.28 7.62
C PRO A 93 1.94 0.80 8.48
N VAL A 94 2.94 -0.02 8.79
CA VAL A 94 4.13 0.35 9.57
C VAL A 94 4.97 1.35 8.78
N ASP A 95 5.23 1.05 7.50
CA ASP A 95 5.96 1.96 6.61
C ASP A 95 5.22 3.29 6.42
N MET A 96 3.89 3.24 6.35
CA MET A 96 3.07 4.44 6.29
C MET A 96 3.22 5.30 7.54
N MET A 97 3.21 4.69 8.73
CA MET A 97 3.43 5.39 9.99
C MET A 97 4.80 6.05 10.05
N TYR A 98 5.85 5.34 9.63
CA TYR A 98 7.18 5.93 9.50
C TYR A 98 7.18 7.16 8.58
N VAL A 99 6.57 7.07 7.40
CA VAL A 99 6.49 8.21 6.46
C VAL A 99 5.73 9.39 7.07
N LEU A 100 4.61 9.15 7.76
CA LEU A 100 3.81 10.20 8.41
C LEU A 100 4.59 10.92 9.52
N LEU A 101 5.47 10.22 10.22
CA LEU A 101 6.34 10.78 11.25
C LEU A 101 7.54 11.50 10.64
N HIS A 102 8.30 10.84 9.78
CA HIS A 102 9.54 11.36 9.18
C HIS A 102 9.29 12.56 8.26
N CYS A 103 8.11 12.66 7.64
CA CYS A 103 7.73 13.84 6.85
C CYS A 103 7.25 15.02 7.69
N ASN A 104 7.18 14.89 9.02
CA ASN A 104 6.96 16.00 9.93
C ASN A 104 8.29 16.74 10.16
N PRO A 105 8.40 18.06 9.89
CA PRO A 105 9.66 18.81 10.08
C PRO A 105 10.25 18.73 11.49
N LYS A 106 9.42 18.49 12.51
CA LYS A 106 9.87 18.30 13.90
C LYS A 106 10.68 17.01 14.10
N PHE A 107 10.48 16.01 13.25
CA PHE A 107 10.95 14.64 13.41
C PHE A 107 11.68 14.11 12.17
N LYS A 108 12.05 15.00 11.24
CA LYS A 108 12.73 14.66 9.97
C LYS A 108 14.08 13.97 10.15
N ASP A 109 14.67 14.07 11.33
CA ASP A 109 15.99 13.52 11.65
C ASP A 109 15.87 12.11 12.27
N ILE A 110 14.64 11.62 12.50
CA ILE A 110 14.40 10.24 12.96
C ILE A 110 14.83 9.26 11.88
N THR A 111 15.83 8.45 12.23
CA THR A 111 16.37 7.37 11.40
C THR A 111 15.43 6.15 11.38
N LYS A 112 15.67 5.20 10.48
CA LYS A 112 14.88 3.95 10.46
C LYS A 112 15.14 3.11 11.72
N GLU A 113 16.37 3.08 12.22
CA GLU A 113 16.70 2.37 13.47
C GLU A 113 15.97 2.98 14.69
N GLU A 114 15.90 4.31 14.78
CA GLU A 114 15.10 4.97 15.82
C GLU A 114 13.61 4.69 15.65
N TRP A 115 13.12 4.62 14.41
CA TRP A 115 11.74 4.21 14.15
C TRP A 115 11.45 2.80 14.64
N ASP A 116 12.32 1.84 14.36
CA ASP A 116 12.14 0.45 14.78
C ASP A 116 12.08 0.35 16.32
N ASN A 117 12.87 1.17 17.03
CA ASN A 117 12.80 1.27 18.49
C ASN A 117 11.48 1.92 18.98
N ILE A 118 10.99 2.95 18.29
CA ILE A 118 9.70 3.58 18.60
C ILE A 118 8.56 2.60 18.41
N GLU A 119 8.53 1.88 17.29
CA GLU A 119 7.53 0.86 16.97
C GLU A 119 7.54 -0.25 18.03
N PHE A 120 8.72 -0.74 18.41
CA PHE A 120 8.87 -1.72 19.48
C PHE A 120 8.31 -1.20 20.82
N THR A 121 8.60 0.05 21.20
CA THR A 121 8.03 0.65 22.42
C THR A 121 6.50 0.81 22.32
N MET A 122 5.98 1.20 21.16
CA MET A 122 4.52 1.24 20.95
C MET A 122 3.91 -0.14 21.14
N GLU A 123 4.55 -1.20 20.62
CA GLU A 123 4.09 -2.57 20.76
C GLU A 123 4.10 -3.02 22.23
N GLU A 124 5.16 -2.70 22.98
CA GLU A 124 5.24 -3.03 24.41
C GLU A 124 4.18 -2.28 25.25
N GLU A 125 3.87 -1.03 24.92
CA GLU A 125 2.93 -0.20 25.68
C GLU A 125 1.46 -0.46 25.33
N ILE A 126 1.15 -0.64 24.05
CA ILE A 126 -0.22 -0.76 23.52
C ILE A 126 -0.60 -2.23 23.31
N GLY A 127 0.38 -3.09 23.01
CA GLY A 127 0.16 -4.46 22.56
C GLY A 127 0.05 -4.56 21.04
N TYR A 128 0.62 -5.63 20.48
CA TYR A 128 0.72 -5.84 19.03
C TYR A 128 -0.63 -5.76 18.29
N GLU A 129 -1.66 -6.48 18.75
CA GLU A 129 -2.95 -6.52 18.07
C GLU A 129 -3.60 -5.12 18.02
N GLU A 130 -3.64 -4.42 19.15
CA GLU A 130 -4.21 -3.08 19.25
C GLU A 130 -3.40 -2.04 18.45
N LEU A 131 -2.07 -2.16 18.44
CA LEU A 131 -1.19 -1.31 17.64
C LEU A 131 -1.46 -1.48 16.14
N MET A 132 -1.59 -2.71 15.68
CA MET A 132 -1.88 -2.99 14.27
C MET A 132 -3.26 -2.47 13.87
N ASP A 133 -4.28 -2.62 14.73
CA ASP A 133 -5.61 -2.03 14.49
C ASP A 133 -5.54 -0.51 14.34
N ILE A 134 -4.77 0.18 15.19
CA ILE A 134 -4.51 1.62 15.08
C ILE A 134 -3.84 1.95 13.73
N PHE A 135 -2.80 1.20 13.35
CA PHE A 135 -2.07 1.44 12.11
C PHE A 135 -2.97 1.26 10.88
N TYR A 136 -3.83 0.22 10.86
CA TYR A 136 -4.80 0.01 9.80
C TYR A 136 -5.87 1.12 9.75
N GLU A 137 -6.37 1.58 10.90
CA GLU A 137 -7.33 2.69 10.94
C GLU A 137 -6.71 4.00 10.39
N ILE A 138 -5.45 4.27 10.73
CA ILE A 138 -4.71 5.43 10.22
C ILE A 138 -4.49 5.29 8.71
N ARG A 139 -4.13 4.10 8.23
CA ARG A 139 -3.96 3.81 6.81
C ARG A 139 -5.23 4.15 6.02
N ASP A 140 -6.39 3.69 6.49
CA ASP A 140 -7.67 3.94 5.82
C ASP A 140 -8.03 5.44 5.81
N LYS A 141 -7.71 6.16 6.91
CA LYS A 141 -7.83 7.63 6.96
C LYS A 141 -6.91 8.31 5.94
N VAL A 142 -5.66 7.86 5.81
CA VAL A 142 -4.70 8.41 4.84
C VAL A 142 -5.21 8.22 3.41
N PHE A 143 -5.67 7.02 3.05
CA PHE A 143 -6.21 6.77 1.71
C PHE A 143 -7.42 7.65 1.41
N THR A 144 -8.35 7.76 2.36
CA THR A 144 -9.50 8.67 2.24
C THR A 144 -9.08 10.12 2.01
N LEU A 145 -7.99 10.58 2.64
CA LEU A 145 -7.47 11.94 2.43
C LEU A 145 -6.80 12.09 1.07
N LEU A 146 -6.03 11.10 0.64
CA LEU A 146 -5.37 11.11 -0.67
C LEU A 146 -6.42 11.17 -1.80
N GLU A 147 -7.48 10.38 -1.71
CA GLU A 147 -8.60 10.41 -2.65
C GLU A 147 -9.29 11.78 -2.68
N LYS A 148 -9.60 12.36 -1.51
CA LYS A 148 -10.18 13.72 -1.41
C LYS A 148 -9.27 14.79 -2.03
N MET A 149 -7.96 14.62 -1.94
CA MET A 149 -6.99 15.54 -2.55
C MET A 149 -6.79 15.31 -4.05
N ALA A 150 -7.06 14.11 -4.55
CA ALA A 150 -6.99 13.75 -5.97
C ALA A 150 -8.28 14.07 -6.72
N ALA A 151 -9.42 14.10 -6.03
CA ALA A 151 -10.71 14.44 -6.63
C ALA A 151 -10.64 15.83 -7.29
N PRO A 152 -11.09 15.97 -8.55
CA PRO A 152 -11.17 17.28 -9.19
C PRO A 152 -12.05 18.17 -8.32
N ARG A 153 -11.53 19.32 -7.89
CA ARG A 153 -12.30 20.28 -7.09
C ARG A 153 -13.57 20.57 -7.88
N GLN A 154 -14.71 20.06 -7.41
CA GLN A 154 -16.00 20.52 -7.90
C GLN A 154 -16.00 22.02 -7.68
N LYS A 155 -15.93 22.77 -8.79
CA LYS A 155 -16.10 24.22 -8.73
C LYS A 155 -17.49 24.41 -8.14
N ALA A 156 -17.56 24.85 -6.89
CA ALA A 156 -18.79 25.39 -6.34
C ALA A 156 -19.23 26.49 -7.32
N ILE A 157 -20.29 26.23 -8.08
CA ILE A 157 -20.95 27.26 -8.87
C ILE A 157 -21.52 28.21 -7.80
N PRO A 158 -21.06 29.46 -7.70
CA PRO A 158 -21.65 30.38 -6.75
C PRO A 158 -23.13 30.57 -7.12
N GLU A 159 -24.04 30.25 -6.21
CA GLU A 159 -25.49 30.45 -6.30
C GLU A 159 -25.88 31.94 -6.27
N THR A 160 -25.21 32.79 -7.05
CA THR A 160 -25.49 34.23 -7.11
C THR A 160 -25.76 34.73 -8.53
N LYS A 161 -26.31 33.87 -9.39
CA LYS A 161 -26.91 34.29 -10.68
C LYS A 161 -28.21 33.58 -11.03
N LEU A 162 -29.11 33.41 -10.05
CA LEU A 162 -30.53 33.11 -10.30
C LEU A 162 -31.42 34.23 -9.75
N LEU A 163 -31.07 35.47 -10.07
CA LEU A 163 -31.99 36.60 -10.00
C LEU A 163 -31.65 37.50 -11.20
N ASN A 164 -32.40 37.29 -12.28
CA ASN A 164 -32.86 38.30 -13.24
C ASN A 164 -33.91 37.66 -14.13
#